data_AF-A0AAI8L8I3-F1
#
_entry.id   AF-A0AAI8L8I3-F1
#
_cell.length_a   1.000
_cell.length_b   1.000
_cell.length_c   1.000
_cell.angle_alpha   90.00
_cell.angle_beta   90.00
_cell.angle_gamma   90.00
#
_symmetry.space_group_name_H-M   'P 1'
#
loop_
_entity.id
_entity.type
_entity.pdbx_description
1 polymer ?
#
loop_
_entity_poly.entity_id
_entity_poly.type
_entity_poly.pdbx_seq_one_letter_code
_entity_poly.pdbx_strand_id
1 'polypeptide(L)' 'MIVWINGAFGSGKSTLVEELRPRWPESLVFDPEMVGYVLREIVEVPTGDFQDLRL' A
#
# COMPACT_ATOMS: atom_id res chain seq x y z
N MET A 1 8.04 16.39 -0.64
CA MET A 1 8.64 15.37 -1.53
C MET A 1 7.91 14.06 -1.30
N ILE A 2 7.58 13.31 -2.34
CA ILE A 2 6.97 11.98 -2.23
C ILE A 2 8.00 10.97 -2.73
N VAL A 3 8.23 9.91 -1.94
CA VAL A 3 9.07 8.78 -2.35
C VAL A 3 8.17 7.58 -2.56
N TRP A 4 8.12 7.09 -3.79
CA TRP A 4 7.30 5.94 -4.16
C TRP A 4 8.14 4.67 -4.17
N ILE A 5 7.85 3.72 -3.28
CA ILE A 5 8.56 2.43 -3.19
C ILE A 5 7.71 1.37 -3.88
N ASN A 6 8.14 0.93 -5.07
CA ASN A 6 7.47 -0.09 -5.87
C ASN A 6 8.29 -1.40 -5.93
N GLY A 7 7.60 -2.52 -6.16
CA GLY A 7 8.21 -3.85 -6.27
C GLY A 7 7.16 -4.96 -6.23
N ALA A 8 7.49 -6.13 -6.78
CA ALA A 8 6.62 -7.31 -6.81
C ALA A 8 6.18 -7.78 -5.40
N PHE A 9 5.20 -8.68 -5.34
CA PHE A 9 4.82 -9.32 -4.08
C PHE A 9 6.04 -10.03 -3.45
N GLY A 10 6.25 -9.84 -2.14
CA GLY A 10 7.39 -10.43 -1.43
C GLY A 10 8.78 -9.81 -1.73
N SER A 11 8.87 -8.74 -2.53
CA SER A 11 10.17 -8.11 -2.90
C SER A 11 10.87 -7.34 -1.77
N GLY A 12 10.30 -7.27 -0.56
CA GLY A 12 10.92 -6.60 0.59
C GLY A 12 10.60 -5.11 0.75
N LYS A 13 9.55 -4.58 0.10
CA LYS A 13 9.13 -3.17 0.21
C LYS A 13 8.93 -2.72 1.65
N SER A 14 8.14 -3.46 2.44
CA SER A 14 7.85 -3.12 3.84
C SER A 14 9.12 -3.17 4.70
N THR A 15 10.00 -4.15 4.46
CA THR A 15 11.31 -4.22 5.12
C THR A 15 12.18 -3.00 4.82
N LEU A 16 12.21 -2.56 3.56
CA LEU A 16 12.94 -1.33 3.18
C LEU A 16 12.37 -0.10 3.88
N VAL A 17 11.05 0.03 3.96
CA VAL A 17 10.38 1.15 4.66
C VAL A 17 10.73 1.17 6.14
N GLU A 18 10.67 0.02 6.83
CA GLU A 18 11.01 -0.08 8.26
C GLU A 18 12.48 0.28 8.54
N GLU A 19 13.39 -0.08 7.64
CA GLU A 19 14.79 0.34 7.73
C GLU A 19 14.98 1.85 7.44
N LEU A 20 14.21 2.42 6.52
CA LEU A 20 14.33 3.86 6.20
C LEU A 20 13.78 4.75 7.31
N ARG A 21 12.71 4.31 7.99
CA ARG A 21 12.00 5.09 9.01
C ARG A 21 12.90 5.69 10.10
N PRO A 22 13.82 4.96 10.77
CA PRO A 22 14.71 5.56 11.78
C PRO A 22 15.79 6.48 11.17
N ARG A 23 16.09 6.35 9.87
CA ARG A 23 17.11 7.14 9.17
C ARG A 23 16.55 8.46 8.62
N TRP A 24 15.23 8.58 8.54
CA TRP A 24 14.53 9.77 8.09
C TRP A 24 13.28 10.04 8.96
N PRO A 25 13.47 10.59 10.18
CA PRO A 25 12.40 10.71 11.17
C PRO A 25 11.31 11.72 10.78
N GLU A 26 11.59 12.67 9.90
CA GLU A 26 10.59 13.62 9.38
C GLU A 26 9.69 13.01 8.30
N SER A 27 9.98 11.78 7.85
CA SER A 27 9.16 11.10 6.87
C SER A 27 7.90 10.50 7.48
N LEU A 28 6.80 10.53 6.72
CA LEU A 28 5.57 9.82 7.04
C LEU A 28 5.46 8.58 6.16
N VAL A 29 5.24 7.42 6.79
CA VAL A 29 4.94 6.18 6.09
C VAL A 29 3.45 6.16 5.74
N PHE A 30 3.14 5.96 4.47
CA PHE A 30 1.79 5.74 3.97
C PHE A 30 1.73 4.39 3.26
N ASP A 31 0.91 3.48 3.77
CA ASP A 31 0.68 2.17 3.17
C ASP A 31 -0.65 2.16 2.39
N PRO A 32 -0.62 2.12 1.05
CA PRO A 32 -1.83 2.08 0.23
C PRO A 32 -2.65 0.80 0.42
N GLU A 33 -2.09 -0.27 0.98
CA GLU A 33 -2.86 -1.50 1.28
C GLU A 33 -4.02 -1.22 2.24
N MET A 34 -3.86 -0.25 3.16
CA MET A 34 -4.93 0.19 4.08
C MET A 34 -6.15 0.73 3.33
N VAL A 35 -5.96 1.41 2.21
CA VAL A 35 -7.07 1.88 1.37
C VAL A 35 -7.79 0.69 0.74
N GLY A 36 -7.04 -0.30 0.25
CA GLY A 36 -7.61 -1.54 -0.28
C GLY A 36 -8.45 -2.30 0.75
N TYR A 37 -7.99 -2.39 2.01
CA TYR A 37 -8.75 -3.00 3.09
C TYR A 37 -10.07 -2.28 3.37
N VAL A 38 -10.06 -0.95 3.44
CA VAL A 38 -11.29 -0.17 3.62
C VAL A 38 -12.25 -0.37 2.45
N LEU A 39 -11.75 -0.34 1.21
CA LEU A 39 -12.58 -0.52 0.01
C LEU A 39 -13.25 -1.89 -0.01
N ARG A 40 -12.58 -2.96 0.45
CA ARG A 40 -13.19 -4.30 0.55
C ARG A 40 -14.41 -4.35 1.48
N GLU A 41 -14.48 -3.48 2.49
CA GLU A 41 -15.59 -3.44 3.44
C GLU A 41 -16.75 -2.56 2.99
N ILE A 42 -16.50 -1.56 2.14
CA ILE A 42 -17.50 -0.53 1.79
C ILE A 42 -17.95 -0.57 0.33
N VAL A 43 -17.25 -1.29 -0.53
CA VAL A 43 -17.59 -1.44 -1.95
C VAL A 43 -18.03 -2.88 -2.18
N GLU A 44 -19.18 -3.07 -2.85
CA GLU A 44 -19.53 -4.40 -3.34
C GLU A 44 -18.55 -4.80 -4.44
N VAL A 45 -17.90 -5.96 -4.25
CA VAL A 45 -16.92 -6.50 -5.19
C VAL A 45 -17.40 -7.84 -5.75
N PRO A 46 -18.28 -7.85 -6.78
CA PRO A 46 -18.81 -9.09 -7.34
C PRO A 46 -17.74 -10.02 -7.93
N THR A 47 -16.59 -9.44 -8.31
CA THR A 47 -15.42 -10.14 -8.88
C THR A 47 -14.55 -10.81 -7.82
N GLY A 48 -14.70 -10.46 -6.54
CA GLY A 48 -13.82 -10.91 -5.45
C GLY A 48 -12.51 -10.10 -5.29
N ASP A 49 -12.09 -9.36 -6.31
CA ASP A 49 -10.99 -8.38 -6.24
C ASP A 49 -11.47 -7.01 -6.74
N PHE A 50 -11.26 -5.97 -5.92
CA PHE A 50 -11.66 -4.60 -6.26
C PHE A 50 -10.86 -4.03 -7.44
N GLN A 51 -9.68 -4.59 -7.73
CA GLN A 51 -8.87 -4.22 -8.88
C GLN A 51 -9.51 -4.62 -10.22
N ASP A 52 -10.46 -5.56 -10.18
CA ASP A 52 -11.21 -6.00 -11.36
C ASP A 52 -12.47 -5.17 -11.62
N LEU A 53 -12.83 -4.25 -10.72
CA LEU A 53 -13.94 -3.34 -10.92
C LEU A 53 -13.64 -2.40 -12.08
N ARG A 54 -14.48 -2.45 -13.11
CA ARG A 54 -14.42 -1.50 -14.23
C ARG A 54 -15.11 -0.21 -13.81
N LEU A 55 -14.40 0.91 -13.93
CA LEU A 55 -14.98 2.26 -13.85
C LEU A 55 -15.93 2.52 -15.02
#